data_AF-A0A2W5KH31-F1
#
_entry.id   AF-A0A2W5KH31-F1
#
_cell.length_a   1.000
_cell.length_b   1.000
_cell.length_c   1.000
_cell.angle_alpha   90.00
_cell.angle_beta   90.00
_cell.angle_gamma   90.00
#
_symmetry.space_group_name_H-M   'P 1'
#
loop_
_entity.id
_entity.type
_entity.pdbx_description
1 polymer ?
#
loop_
_entity_poly.entity_id
_entity_poly.type
_entity_poly.pdbx_seq_one_letter_code
_entity_poly.pdbx_strand_id
1 'polypeptide(L)'
;MSLTAAGSVSAQPTDHGRTRAAPPTPTPTAAPPPPAQPAAPDPNAPPPYEPQLMRLAELLGALHHLRTVCEDADAGLWRDRMADLIEAESPSADRRDRLAGAFNASFRTWARSYRTCTPAARTASRMFLAEASKIASDVKARYGP
;
A
#
# COMPACT_ATOMS: atom_id res chain seq x y z
N MET A 1 -28.57 -42.46 39.03
CA MET A 1 -28.26 -43.89 38.81
C MET A 1 -27.42 -43.93 37.54
N SER A 2 -26.09 -43.89 37.68
CA SER A 2 -25.19 -45.05 37.56
C SER A 2 -24.87 -45.34 36.08
N LEU A 3 -23.65 -45.53 35.57
CA LEU A 3 -22.27 -45.56 36.08
C LEU A 3 -21.36 -45.81 34.83
N THR A 4 -20.20 -45.11 34.72
CA THR A 4 -18.86 -45.55 34.20
C THR A 4 -18.67 -46.26 32.83
N ALA A 5 -17.53 -46.26 32.12
CA ALA A 5 -16.22 -45.58 32.11
C ALA A 5 -15.33 -46.21 30.98
N ALA A 6 -14.09 -45.70 30.85
CA ALA A 6 -12.87 -46.24 30.20
C ALA A 6 -12.49 -45.46 28.93
N GLY A 7 -11.39 -44.69 28.88
CA GLY A 7 -10.00 -45.01 29.22
C GLY A 7 -9.20 -44.74 27.92
N SER A 8 -7.98 -44.20 27.89
CA SER A 8 -6.91 -44.23 28.87
C SER A 8 -5.93 -43.09 28.62
N VAL A 9 -5.44 -42.54 29.73
CA VAL A 9 -4.21 -41.75 29.81
C VAL A 9 -3.01 -42.67 29.60
N SER A 10 -1.91 -42.17 29.04
CA SER A 10 -0.60 -42.79 29.19
C SER A 10 0.43 -41.71 29.46
N ALA A 11 1.04 -41.83 30.63
CA ALA A 11 2.12 -41.01 31.13
C ALA A 11 3.44 -41.80 31.06
N GLN A 12 4.54 -41.03 31.20
CA GLN A 12 5.92 -41.36 31.64
C GLN A 12 6.98 -41.08 30.56
N PRO A 13 8.28 -40.86 30.93
CA PRO A 13 8.87 -40.54 32.24
C PRO A 13 9.75 -39.26 32.22
N THR A 14 10.01 -38.69 33.40
CA THR A 14 11.02 -37.65 33.63
C THR A 14 12.39 -38.29 33.90
N ASP A 15 13.38 -38.01 33.06
CA ASP A 15 14.80 -38.29 33.33
C ASP A 15 15.53 -36.99 33.68
N HIS A 16 16.13 -36.95 34.87
CA HIS A 16 16.96 -35.85 35.37
C HIS A 16 18.43 -36.21 35.16
N GLY A 17 18.87 -36.23 33.90
CA GLY A 17 20.26 -36.41 33.51
C GLY A 17 21.07 -35.11 33.67
N ARG A 18 21.81 -35.00 34.77
CA ARG A 18 22.85 -33.99 35.01
C ARG A 18 24.00 -34.15 33.99
N THR A 19 23.99 -33.38 32.90
CA THR A 19 25.13 -33.31 31.96
C THR A 19 26.09 -32.17 32.36
N ARG A 20 27.38 -32.50 32.45
CA ARG A 20 28.47 -31.56 32.78
C ARG A 20 28.56 -30.43 31.74
N ALA A 21 28.73 -29.20 32.22
CA ALA A 21 29.08 -28.04 31.41
C ALA A 21 30.47 -28.22 30.76
N ALA A 22 30.54 -28.00 29.45
CA ALA A 22 31.80 -27.87 28.70
C ALA A 22 32.41 -26.47 28.90
N PRO A 23 33.75 -26.31 28.87
CA PRO A 23 34.40 -25.01 29.01
C PRO A 23 34.13 -24.12 27.78
N PRO A 24 34.09 -22.78 27.93
CA PRO A 24 33.93 -21.87 26.81
C PRO A 24 35.19 -21.86 25.94
N THR A 25 35.02 -22.13 24.64
CA THR A 25 36.02 -21.82 23.62
C THR A 25 36.16 -20.30 23.46
N PRO A 26 37.37 -19.76 23.32
CA PRO A 26 37.53 -18.34 23.03
C PRO A 26 37.01 -18.03 21.63
N THR A 27 36.07 -17.10 21.54
CA THR A 27 35.59 -16.51 20.28
C THR A 27 36.77 -15.83 19.57
N PRO A 28 37.06 -16.14 18.29
CA PRO A 28 37.94 -15.29 17.50
C PRO A 28 37.29 -13.91 17.36
N THR A 29 38.01 -12.85 17.74
CA THR A 29 37.63 -11.47 17.39
C THR A 29 37.40 -11.40 15.88
N ALA A 30 36.14 -11.25 15.48
CA ALA A 30 35.80 -10.98 14.09
C ALA A 30 36.35 -9.61 13.71
N ALA A 31 37.15 -9.55 12.65
CA ALA A 31 37.55 -8.31 12.02
C ALA A 31 36.30 -7.51 11.61
N PRO A 32 36.31 -6.17 11.71
CA PRO A 32 35.19 -5.35 11.29
C PRO A 32 34.88 -5.61 9.80
N PRO A 33 33.59 -5.67 9.40
CA PRO A 33 33.24 -5.84 8.01
C PRO A 33 33.83 -4.66 7.20
N PRO A 34 34.29 -4.90 5.96
CA PRO A 34 34.77 -3.84 5.11
C PRO A 34 33.66 -2.79 4.92
N PRO A 35 34.02 -1.51 4.74
CA PRO A 35 33.04 -0.44 4.56
C PRO A 35 32.07 -0.82 3.43
N ALA A 36 30.78 -0.79 3.74
CA ALA A 36 29.73 -1.10 2.78
C ALA A 36 29.84 -0.12 1.61
N GLN A 37 30.20 -0.63 0.44
CA GLN A 37 30.11 0.13 -0.80
C GLN A 37 28.63 0.45 -1.03
N PRO A 38 28.26 1.70 -1.35
CA PRO A 38 26.88 2.03 -1.66
C PRO A 38 26.41 1.13 -2.81
N ALA A 39 25.34 0.37 -2.55
CA ALA A 39 24.71 -0.45 -3.57
C ALA A 39 24.30 0.43 -4.76
N ALA A 40 24.55 -0.06 -5.97
CA ALA A 40 24.07 0.63 -7.17
C ALA A 40 22.53 0.76 -7.09
N PRO A 41 21.96 1.88 -7.57
CA PRO A 41 20.50 2.07 -7.57
C PRO A 41 19.83 0.91 -8.30
N ASP A 42 18.83 0.28 -7.66
CA ASP A 42 18.00 -0.70 -8.34
C ASP A 42 17.21 0.01 -9.45
N PRO A 43 17.41 -0.34 -10.73
CA PRO A 43 16.66 0.26 -11.82
C PRO A 43 15.15 -0.01 -11.75
N ASN A 44 14.72 -0.96 -10.91
CA ASN A 44 13.32 -1.27 -10.64
C ASN A 44 12.76 -0.57 -9.38
N ALA A 45 13.59 0.21 -8.68
CA ALA A 45 13.11 0.98 -7.54
C ALA A 45 12.01 1.96 -7.98
N PRO A 46 10.92 2.10 -7.20
CA PRO A 46 9.90 3.11 -7.50
C PRO A 46 10.50 4.51 -7.56
N PRO A 47 9.96 5.41 -8.40
CA PRO A 47 10.45 6.78 -8.45
C PRO A 47 10.28 7.47 -7.09
N PRO A 48 11.11 8.49 -6.77
CA PRO A 48 10.98 9.25 -5.53
C PRO A 48 9.60 9.90 -5.33
N TYR A 49 8.85 10.10 -6.41
CA TYR A 49 7.51 10.67 -6.42
C TYR A 49 6.37 9.63 -6.46
N GLU A 50 6.67 8.33 -6.31
CA GLU A 50 5.66 7.27 -6.27
C GLU A 50 4.54 7.52 -5.25
N PRO A 51 4.82 7.99 -4.00
CA PRO A 51 3.75 8.28 -3.04
C PRO A 51 2.74 9.33 -3.54
N GLN A 52 3.23 10.33 -4.28
CA GLN A 52 2.42 11.38 -4.87
C GLN A 52 1.51 10.81 -5.96
N LEU A 53 2.01 9.89 -6.79
CA LEU A 53 1.19 9.23 -7.81
C LEU A 53 0.13 8.31 -7.20
N MET A 54 0.48 7.59 -6.13
CA MET A 54 -0.49 6.78 -5.40
C MET A 54 -1.61 7.65 -4.83
N ARG A 55 -1.27 8.79 -4.24
CA ARG A 55 -2.26 9.77 -3.76
C ARG A 55 -3.09 10.35 -4.92
N LEU A 56 -2.46 10.66 -6.04
CA LEU A 56 -3.16 11.16 -7.21
C LEU A 56 -4.18 10.13 -7.73
N ALA A 57 -3.80 8.86 -7.82
CA ALA A 57 -4.70 7.77 -8.22
C ALA A 57 -5.92 7.64 -7.29
N GLU A 58 -5.72 7.73 -5.98
CA GLU A 58 -6.83 7.77 -5.02
C GLU A 58 -7.78 8.94 -5.26
N LEU A 59 -7.24 10.14 -5.48
CA LEU A 59 -8.03 11.35 -5.70
C LEU A 59 -8.83 11.26 -7.01
N LEU A 60 -8.23 10.72 -8.07
CA LEU A 60 -8.94 10.47 -9.34
C LEU A 60 -10.12 9.51 -9.14
N GLY A 61 -9.96 8.46 -8.33
CA GLY A 61 -11.04 7.53 -7.99
C GLY A 61 -12.17 8.19 -7.19
N ALA A 62 -11.81 9.03 -6.21
CA ALA A 62 -12.76 9.81 -5.43
C ALA A 62 -13.55 10.80 -6.29
N LEU A 63 -12.84 11.53 -7.17
CA LEU A 63 -13.41 12.50 -8.10
C LEU A 63 -14.35 11.82 -9.08
N HIS A 64 -13.96 10.67 -9.64
CA HIS A 64 -14.83 9.92 -10.54
C HIS A 64 -16.18 9.61 -9.87
N HIS A 65 -16.18 9.10 -8.64
CA HIS A 65 -17.41 8.80 -7.93
C HIS A 65 -18.21 10.06 -7.58
N LEU A 66 -17.59 11.01 -6.88
CA LEU A 66 -18.28 12.20 -6.34
C LEU A 66 -18.90 13.06 -7.43
N ARG A 67 -18.21 13.20 -8.57
CA ARG A 67 -18.67 14.00 -9.70
C ARG A 67 -19.76 13.30 -10.49
N THR A 68 -19.72 11.96 -10.56
CA THR A 68 -20.81 11.15 -11.13
C THR A 68 -22.09 11.31 -10.32
N VAL A 69 -22.06 11.13 -8.99
CA VAL A 69 -23.29 11.26 -8.18
C VAL A 69 -23.83 12.68 -8.09
N CYS A 70 -23.01 13.68 -8.43
CA CYS A 70 -23.40 15.08 -8.53
C CYS A 70 -23.74 15.55 -9.95
N GLU A 71 -23.69 14.63 -10.93
CA GLU A 71 -23.99 14.87 -12.34
C GLU A 71 -23.17 16.01 -12.95
N ASP A 72 -21.91 16.14 -12.50
CA ASP A 72 -21.00 17.14 -13.06
C ASP A 72 -20.62 16.73 -14.50
N ALA A 73 -20.55 17.71 -15.41
CA ALA A 73 -20.37 17.48 -16.85
C ALA A 73 -19.09 16.71 -17.23
N ASP A 74 -18.08 16.74 -16.36
CA ASP A 74 -16.78 16.08 -16.54
C ASP A 74 -16.67 14.76 -15.76
N ALA A 75 -17.76 14.19 -15.26
CA ALA A 75 -17.73 12.94 -14.48
C ALA A 75 -17.05 11.77 -15.21
N GLY A 76 -17.20 11.71 -16.55
CA GLY A 76 -16.56 10.71 -17.40
C GLY A 76 -15.04 10.87 -17.53
N LEU A 77 -14.52 12.10 -17.37
CA LEU A 77 -13.11 12.43 -17.63
C LEU A 77 -12.15 11.73 -16.67
N TRP A 78 -12.56 11.49 -15.43
CA TRP A 78 -11.64 11.05 -14.36
C TRP A 78 -11.09 9.64 -14.57
N ARG A 79 -11.82 8.78 -15.29
CA ARG A 79 -11.31 7.46 -15.70
C ARG A 79 -10.21 7.60 -16.74
N ASP A 80 -10.41 8.50 -17.70
CA ASP A 80 -9.42 8.77 -18.75
C ASP A 80 -8.15 9.37 -18.15
N ARG A 81 -8.29 10.29 -17.17
CA ARG A 81 -7.13 10.82 -16.43
C ARG A 81 -6.33 9.75 -15.70
N MET A 82 -6.99 8.71 -15.18
CA MET A 82 -6.30 7.58 -14.57
C MET A 82 -5.56 6.74 -15.62
N ALA A 83 -6.15 6.55 -16.80
CA ALA A 83 -5.50 5.88 -17.92
C ALA A 83 -4.28 6.67 -18.42
N ASP A 84 -4.41 7.98 -18.59
CA ASP A 84 -3.32 8.89 -18.97
C ASP A 84 -2.16 8.83 -17.97
N LEU A 85 -2.47 8.79 -16.67
CA LEU A 85 -1.47 8.66 -15.61
C LEU A 85 -0.68 7.34 -15.75
N ILE A 86 -1.37 6.21 -15.94
CA ILE A 86 -0.72 4.91 -16.11
C ILE A 86 0.13 4.88 -17.37
N GLU A 87 -0.36 5.45 -18.47
CA GLU A 87 0.38 5.50 -19.72
C GLU A 87 1.66 6.33 -19.60
N ALA A 88 1.54 7.55 -19.05
CA ALA A 88 2.65 8.48 -18.89
C ALA A 88 3.79 7.91 -18.04
N GLU A 89 3.47 7.14 -17.01
CA GLU A 89 4.45 6.52 -16.12
C GLU A 89 5.03 5.21 -16.67
N SER A 90 4.39 4.63 -17.69
CA SER A 90 4.74 3.33 -18.29
C SER A 90 5.24 2.30 -17.25
N PRO A 91 4.48 2.04 -16.17
CA PRO A 91 4.95 1.26 -15.04
C PRO A 91 5.07 -0.22 -15.37
N SER A 92 5.83 -0.96 -14.56
CA SER A 92 5.74 -2.42 -14.50
C SER A 92 4.31 -2.87 -14.19
N ALA A 93 3.97 -4.13 -14.51
CA ALA A 93 2.65 -4.68 -14.25
C ALA A 93 2.22 -4.53 -12.78
N ASP A 94 3.11 -4.86 -11.84
CA ASP A 94 2.84 -4.71 -10.41
C ASP A 94 2.57 -3.24 -10.01
N ARG A 95 3.33 -2.28 -10.57
CA ARG A 95 3.11 -0.85 -10.31
C ARG A 95 1.80 -0.37 -10.93
N ARG A 96 1.46 -0.82 -12.13
CA ARG A 96 0.16 -0.57 -12.78
C ARG A 96 -0.98 -1.04 -11.89
N ASP A 97 -0.89 -2.25 -11.36
CA ASP A 97 -1.93 -2.85 -10.52
C ASP A 97 -2.09 -2.10 -9.20
N ARG A 98 -0.99 -1.61 -8.61
CA ARG A 98 -1.06 -0.76 -7.41
C ARG A 98 -1.76 0.56 -7.69
N LEU A 99 -1.42 1.25 -8.78
CA LEU A 99 -2.06 2.51 -9.18
C LEU A 99 -3.56 2.31 -9.45
N ALA A 100 -3.92 1.31 -10.25
CA ALA A 100 -5.31 0.96 -10.52
C ALA A 100 -6.05 0.53 -9.25
N GLY A 101 -5.38 -0.21 -8.37
CA GLY A 101 -5.89 -0.63 -7.08
C GLY A 101 -6.26 0.55 -6.17
N ALA A 102 -5.40 1.56 -6.09
CA ALA A 102 -5.63 2.77 -5.31
C ALA A 102 -6.84 3.58 -5.82
N PHE A 103 -6.93 3.78 -7.15
CA PHE A 103 -8.10 4.38 -7.79
C PHE A 103 -9.39 3.63 -7.42
N ASN A 104 -9.39 2.31 -7.62
CA ASN A 104 -10.56 1.47 -7.39
C ASN A 104 -10.97 1.42 -5.91
N ALA A 105 -10.00 1.38 -4.99
CA ALA A 105 -10.25 1.39 -3.56
C ALA A 105 -10.88 2.71 -3.09
N SER A 106 -10.36 3.84 -3.58
CA SER A 106 -10.91 5.16 -3.27
C SER A 106 -12.32 5.33 -3.84
N PHE A 107 -12.54 4.99 -5.12
CA PHE A 107 -13.86 5.00 -5.75
C PHE A 107 -14.90 4.26 -4.90
N ARG A 108 -14.61 3.00 -4.52
CA ARG A 108 -15.51 2.19 -3.66
C ARG A 108 -15.74 2.81 -2.29
N THR A 109 -14.75 3.50 -1.74
CA THR A 109 -14.85 4.16 -0.43
C THR A 109 -15.85 5.31 -0.47
N TRP A 110 -15.72 6.20 -1.46
CA TRP A 110 -16.66 7.31 -1.63
C TRP A 110 -18.06 6.85 -2.07
N ALA A 111 -18.15 5.75 -2.81
CA ALA A 111 -19.42 5.10 -3.16
C ALA A 111 -20.21 4.59 -1.95
N ARG A 112 -19.53 4.17 -0.88
CA ARG A 112 -20.20 3.81 0.37
C ARG A 112 -20.69 5.03 1.15
N SER A 113 -19.93 6.13 1.11
CA SER A 113 -20.23 7.35 1.87
C SER A 113 -21.30 8.22 1.22
N TYR A 114 -21.32 8.34 -0.11
CA TYR A 114 -22.23 9.23 -0.83
C TYR A 114 -22.94 8.48 -1.96
N ARG A 115 -24.20 8.09 -1.73
CA ARG A 115 -25.05 7.49 -2.77
C ARG A 115 -25.82 8.53 -3.60
N THR A 116 -25.91 9.75 -3.10
CA THR A 116 -26.55 10.90 -3.76
C THR A 116 -25.67 12.13 -3.61
N CYS A 117 -25.89 13.14 -4.46
CA CYS A 117 -25.21 14.41 -4.28
C CYS A 117 -25.67 15.12 -3.00
N THR A 118 -24.71 15.49 -2.16
CA THR A 118 -24.94 16.29 -0.94
C THR A 118 -24.05 17.52 -0.95
N PRO A 119 -24.33 18.56 -0.14
CA PRO A 119 -23.42 19.69 0.02
C PRO A 119 -21.99 19.26 0.43
N ALA A 120 -21.90 18.25 1.30
CA ALA A 120 -20.61 17.68 1.71
C ALA A 120 -19.88 16.98 0.56
N ALA A 121 -20.59 16.23 -0.30
CA ALA A 121 -20.00 15.60 -1.49
C ALA A 121 -19.45 16.65 -2.47
N ARG A 122 -20.20 17.73 -2.71
CA ARG A 122 -19.72 18.84 -3.56
C ARG A 122 -18.48 19.51 -2.99
N THR A 123 -18.44 19.71 -1.67
CA THR A 123 -17.27 20.28 -0.99
C THR A 123 -16.06 19.37 -1.09
N ALA A 124 -16.22 18.06 -0.82
CA ALA A 124 -15.17 17.07 -0.96
C ALA A 124 -14.63 17.03 -2.41
N SER A 125 -15.50 17.02 -3.41
CA SER A 125 -15.13 17.08 -4.83
C SER A 125 -14.23 18.28 -5.14
N ARG A 126 -14.59 19.49 -4.69
CA ARG A 126 -13.76 20.70 -4.90
C ARG A 126 -12.40 20.61 -4.20
N MET A 127 -12.36 20.09 -2.98
CA MET A 127 -11.10 19.94 -2.24
C MET A 127 -10.17 18.93 -2.91
N PHE A 128 -10.70 17.78 -3.36
CA PHE A 128 -9.90 16.77 -4.06
C PHE A 128 -9.43 17.24 -5.42
N LEU A 129 -10.22 18.05 -6.12
CA LEU A 129 -9.78 18.64 -7.38
C LEU A 129 -8.58 19.57 -7.17
N ALA A 130 -8.61 20.39 -6.12
CA ALA A 130 -7.50 21.28 -5.77
C ALA A 130 -6.25 20.48 -5.39
N GLU A 131 -6.40 19.43 -4.58
CA GLU A 131 -5.30 18.56 -4.18
C GLU A 131 -4.69 17.81 -5.37
N ALA A 132 -5.52 17.20 -6.22
CA ALA A 132 -5.07 16.47 -7.40
C ALA A 132 -4.30 17.40 -8.36
N SER A 133 -4.81 18.60 -8.59
CA SER A 133 -4.16 19.61 -9.45
C SER A 133 -2.80 20.04 -8.88
N LYS A 134 -2.72 20.22 -7.56
CA LYS A 134 -1.47 20.55 -6.88
C LYS A 134 -0.45 19.43 -7.01
N ILE A 135 -0.84 18.18 -6.75
CA ILE A 135 0.06 17.03 -6.86
C ILE A 135 0.60 16.89 -8.29
N ALA A 136 -0.29 16.91 -9.29
CA ALA A 136 0.11 16.79 -10.68
C ALA A 136 1.09 17.90 -11.11
N SER A 137 0.81 19.15 -10.68
CA SER A 137 1.68 20.29 -10.97
C SER A 137 3.03 20.18 -10.25
N ASP A 138 3.05 19.80 -8.98
CA ASP A 138 4.27 19.68 -8.18
C ASP A 138 5.17 18.55 -8.70
N VAL A 139 4.60 17.41 -9.11
CA VAL A 139 5.34 16.31 -9.74
C VAL A 139 5.94 16.76 -11.06
N LYS A 140 5.13 17.37 -11.94
CA LYS A 140 5.60 17.87 -13.23
C LYS A 140 6.70 18.93 -13.07
N ALA A 141 6.54 19.87 -12.15
CA ALA A 141 7.50 20.96 -11.95
C ALA A 141 8.87 20.47 -11.45
N ARG A 142 8.90 19.33 -10.73
CA ARG A 142 10.13 18.81 -10.12
C ARG A 142 10.77 17.68 -10.91
N TYR A 143 9.97 16.88 -11.60
CA TYR A 143 10.40 15.63 -12.23
C TYR A 143 9.99 15.52 -13.71
N GLY A 144 9.25 16.51 -14.23
CA GLY A 144 8.96 16.57 -15.66
C GLY A 144 10.21 16.87 -16.49
N PRO A 145 10.19 16.52 -17.79
CA PRO A 145 11.26 16.85 -18.72
C PRO A 145 11.38 18.36 -18.97
#